data_AF-A0A926E3A2-F1
#
_entry.id   AF-A0A926E3A2-F1
#
_cell.length_a   1.000
_cell.length_b   1.000
_cell.length_c   1.000
_cell.angle_alpha   90.00
_cell.angle_beta   90.00
_cell.angle_gamma   90.00
#
_symmetry.space_group_name_H-M   'P 1'
#
loop_
_entity.id
_entity.type
_entity.pdbx_description
1 polymer ?
#
loop_
_entity_poly.entity_id
_entity_poly.type
_entity_poly.pdbx_seq_one_letter_code
_entity_poly.pdbx_strand_id
1 'polypeptide(L)'
;MEKMKSLLIARSVPITDFLSIYIPTVGEILSSDDREYYQMVTTLTSSPYDLMVQLDDMGIDYEQITDFELFMLLFQSLQNKDLSLIFPGLDPSLLKPAKNNENGQIVLWDAENGIVIDELIYNEICDALRKIHFTEKPKYKAGNKEAKEFLIERTRLKQKRQAKKPYRSFLEDLVVAMVNTEEFKYNYEQTMDLTIYQFNASVRQIQRKINYNHVMSGCYFGTVDIKKIDQRELNWLTQE
;
A
#
# COMPACT_ATOMS: atom_id res chain seq x y z
N MET A 1 2.11 21.59 15.61
CA MET A 1 1.57 20.25 15.31
C MET A 1 0.08 20.40 15.07
N GLU A 2 -0.33 20.56 13.81
CA GLU A 2 -1.74 20.38 13.48
C GLU A 2 -2.16 18.96 13.89
N LYS A 3 -3.27 18.85 14.63
CA LYS A 3 -3.87 17.55 14.92
C LYS A 3 -4.20 16.89 13.58
N MET A 4 -3.48 15.82 13.25
CA MET A 4 -3.78 14.99 12.10
C MET A 4 -5.27 14.64 12.16
N LYS A 5 -6.05 15.15 11.19
CA LYS A 5 -7.48 14.85 11.10
C LYS A 5 -7.64 13.34 11.00
N SER A 6 -8.63 12.78 11.70
CA SER A 6 -8.91 11.34 11.65
C SER A 6 -9.08 10.90 10.19
N LEU A 7 -8.35 9.86 9.78
CA LEU A 7 -8.45 9.28 8.44
C LEU A 7 -9.86 8.75 8.13
N LEU A 8 -10.67 8.49 9.16
CA LEU A 8 -12.08 8.12 8.99
C LEU A 8 -12.93 9.22 8.35
N ILE A 9 -12.54 10.49 8.50
CA ILE A 9 -13.29 11.65 7.99
C ILE A 9 -12.50 12.38 6.90
N ALA A 10 -11.18 12.21 6.88
CA ALA A 10 -10.32 12.87 5.91
C ALA A 10 -10.62 12.42 4.47
N ARG A 11 -10.56 13.37 3.54
CA ARG A 11 -10.57 13.15 2.09
C ARG A 11 -9.18 13.36 1.47
N SER A 12 -8.28 14.01 2.20
CA SER A 12 -6.88 14.15 1.82
C SER A 12 -5.98 14.18 3.05
N VAL A 13 -4.72 13.82 2.85
CA VAL A 13 -3.64 13.87 3.84
C VAL A 13 -2.60 14.87 3.33
N PRO A 14 -2.44 16.05 3.95
CA PRO A 14 -1.37 16.97 3.56
C PRO A 14 -0.02 16.36 3.92
N ILE A 15 0.93 16.42 2.98
CA ILE A 15 2.33 16.03 3.20
C ILE A 15 3.18 17.29 3.29
N THR A 16 3.03 18.20 2.32
CA THR A 16 3.62 19.54 2.35
C THR A 16 2.55 20.58 2.04
N ASP A 17 2.91 21.87 2.09
CA ASP A 17 2.01 22.97 1.71
C ASP A 17 1.54 22.88 0.24
N PHE A 18 2.30 22.17 -0.60
CA PHE A 18 2.06 22.05 -2.05
C PHE A 18 1.74 20.61 -2.50
N LEU A 19 1.80 19.63 -1.61
CA LEU A 19 1.56 18.22 -1.91
C LEU A 19 0.61 17.58 -0.89
N SER A 20 -0.47 16.99 -1.39
CA SER A 20 -1.41 16.22 -0.57
C SER A 20 -1.80 14.92 -1.25
N ILE A 21 -2.03 13.89 -0.43
CA ILE A 21 -2.52 12.60 -0.89
C ILE A 21 -4.04 12.59 -0.80
N TYR A 22 -4.72 12.30 -1.90
CA TYR A 22 -6.17 12.10 -1.91
C TYR A 22 -6.53 10.70 -1.44
N ILE A 23 -7.64 10.60 -0.71
CA ILE A 23 -8.21 9.32 -0.27
C ILE A 23 -9.46 9.06 -1.13
N PRO A 24 -9.31 8.32 -2.25
CA PRO A 24 -10.43 8.09 -3.16
C PRO A 24 -11.49 7.18 -2.55
N THR A 25 -12.69 7.26 -3.09
CA THR A 25 -13.76 6.31 -2.78
C THR A 25 -13.59 4.99 -3.52
N VAL A 26 -14.26 3.95 -3.03
CA VAL A 26 -14.38 2.69 -3.75
C VAL A 26 -14.96 2.92 -5.15
N GLY A 27 -15.99 3.77 -5.26
CA GLY A 27 -16.62 4.11 -6.53
C GLY A 27 -15.68 4.82 -7.50
N GLU A 28 -14.86 5.76 -7.03
CA GLU A 28 -13.85 6.45 -7.85
C GLU A 28 -12.81 5.48 -8.40
N ILE A 29 -12.30 4.57 -7.55
CA ILE A 29 -11.31 3.56 -7.97
C ILE A 29 -11.92 2.61 -9.01
N LEU A 30 -13.14 2.10 -8.77
CA LEU A 30 -13.81 1.16 -9.68
C LEU A 30 -14.31 1.81 -10.97
N SER A 31 -14.59 3.12 -10.95
CA SER A 31 -14.94 3.87 -12.17
C SER A 31 -13.71 4.18 -13.01
N SER A 32 -12.53 4.16 -12.40
CA SER A 32 -11.23 4.19 -13.08
C SER A 32 -10.75 2.77 -13.41
N ASP A 33 -9.56 2.65 -14.00
CA ASP A 33 -8.88 1.36 -14.08
C ASP A 33 -8.29 1.00 -12.70
N ASP A 34 -9.03 0.21 -11.91
CA ASP A 34 -8.63 -0.20 -10.56
C ASP A 34 -7.28 -0.93 -10.55
N ARG A 35 -6.97 -1.68 -11.62
CA ARG A 35 -5.67 -2.31 -11.81
C ARG A 35 -4.58 -1.26 -11.88
N GLU A 36 -4.77 -0.22 -12.68
CA GLU A 36 -3.80 0.84 -12.83
C GLU A 36 -3.62 1.60 -11.52
N TYR A 37 -4.71 1.91 -10.82
CA TYR A 37 -4.66 2.55 -9.50
C TYR A 37 -3.81 1.76 -8.50
N TYR A 38 -4.09 0.47 -8.32
CA TYR A 38 -3.31 -0.36 -7.39
C TYR A 38 -1.86 -0.57 -7.87
N GLN A 39 -1.62 -0.60 -9.17
CA GLN A 39 -0.26 -0.61 -9.70
C GLN A 39 0.50 0.67 -9.32
N MET A 40 -0.10 1.84 -9.46
CA MET A 40 0.53 3.11 -9.06
C MET A 40 0.82 3.15 -7.56
N VAL A 41 -0.13 2.76 -6.71
CA VAL A 41 0.08 2.64 -5.26
C VAL A 41 1.22 1.68 -4.94
N THR A 42 1.27 0.53 -5.63
CA THR A 42 2.35 -0.46 -5.45
C THR A 42 3.68 0.13 -5.89
N THR A 43 3.77 0.79 -7.05
CA THR A 43 5.00 1.41 -7.55
C THR A 43 5.53 2.46 -6.58
N LEU A 44 4.66 3.26 -5.98
CA LEU A 44 5.03 4.30 -5.01
C LEU A 44 5.47 3.74 -3.64
N THR A 45 5.01 2.55 -3.25
CA THR A 45 5.23 1.99 -1.90
C THR A 45 6.12 0.75 -1.87
N SER A 46 6.57 0.29 -3.05
CA SER A 46 7.39 -0.91 -3.21
C SER A 46 8.74 -0.74 -2.54
N SER A 47 9.19 -1.80 -1.86
CA SER A 47 10.54 -1.90 -1.33
C SER A 47 11.45 -2.68 -2.30
N PRO A 48 12.77 -2.58 -2.15
CA PRO A 48 13.72 -3.42 -2.91
C PRO A 48 13.42 -4.91 -2.81
N TYR A 49 12.92 -5.34 -1.64
CA TYR A 49 12.50 -6.72 -1.43
C TYR A 49 11.34 -7.12 -2.35
N ASP A 50 10.31 -6.28 -2.51
CA ASP A 50 9.15 -6.58 -3.35
C ASP A 50 9.54 -6.78 -4.83
N LEU A 51 10.58 -6.07 -5.26
CA LEU A 51 11.09 -6.07 -6.63
C LEU A 51 12.41 -6.84 -6.79
N MET A 52 12.72 -7.78 -5.88
CA MET A 52 13.98 -8.53 -5.89
C MET A 52 14.28 -9.22 -7.23
N VAL A 53 13.25 -9.70 -7.94
CA VAL A 53 13.41 -10.40 -9.22
C VAL A 53 13.78 -9.42 -10.32
N GLN A 54 13.10 -8.28 -10.37
CA GLN A 54 13.34 -7.22 -11.34
C GLN A 54 14.71 -6.59 -11.13
N LEU A 55 15.12 -6.38 -9.87
CA LEU A 55 16.44 -5.90 -9.52
C LEU A 55 17.54 -6.91 -9.89
N ASP A 56 17.33 -8.20 -9.62
CA ASP A 56 18.23 -9.29 -10.04
C ASP A 56 18.38 -9.36 -11.56
N ASP A 57 17.27 -9.22 -12.30
CA ASP A 57 17.27 -9.16 -13.78
C ASP A 57 18.06 -7.94 -14.31
N MET A 58 18.13 -6.85 -13.55
CA MET A 58 18.96 -5.67 -13.83
C MET A 58 20.42 -5.80 -13.34
N GLY A 59 20.77 -6.91 -12.68
CA GLY A 59 22.07 -7.11 -12.05
C GLY A 59 22.30 -6.27 -10.78
N ILE A 60 21.23 -5.75 -10.19
CA ILE A 60 21.25 -4.95 -8.97
C ILE A 60 20.89 -5.84 -7.78
N ASP A 61 21.73 -5.82 -6.76
CA ASP A 61 21.43 -6.48 -5.50
C ASP A 61 20.39 -5.66 -4.70
N TYR A 62 19.23 -6.27 -4.43
CA TYR A 62 18.14 -5.63 -3.67
C TYR A 62 18.50 -5.25 -2.22
N GLU A 63 19.59 -5.78 -1.66
CA GLU A 63 20.08 -5.41 -0.32
C GLU A 63 21.04 -4.22 -0.35
N GLN A 64 21.50 -3.81 -1.54
CA GLN A 64 22.46 -2.71 -1.74
C GLN A 64 21.80 -1.41 -2.22
N ILE A 65 20.51 -1.46 -2.58
CA ILE A 65 19.75 -0.29 -3.03
C ILE A 65 18.80 0.18 -1.93
N THR A 66 18.69 1.49 -1.76
CA THR A 66 17.73 2.11 -0.83
C THR A 66 16.32 2.17 -1.43
N ASP A 67 15.31 2.29 -0.57
CA ASP A 67 13.92 2.48 -1.02
C ASP A 67 13.77 3.74 -1.89
N PHE A 68 14.51 4.80 -1.57
CA PHE A 68 14.46 6.07 -2.32
C PHE A 68 15.13 5.96 -3.69
N GLU A 69 16.29 5.30 -3.80
CA GLU A 69 16.92 5.03 -5.10
C GLU A 69 16.02 4.17 -6.00
N LEU A 70 15.36 3.17 -5.42
CA LEU A 70 14.37 2.37 -6.12
C LEU A 70 13.19 3.23 -6.61
N PHE A 71 12.67 4.10 -5.75
CA PHE A 71 11.61 5.03 -6.12
C PHE A 71 12.03 5.92 -7.31
N MET A 72 13.24 6.47 -7.29
CA MET A 72 13.76 7.28 -8.40
C MET A 72 13.83 6.50 -9.71
N LEU A 73 14.22 5.22 -9.66
CA LEU A 73 14.24 4.33 -10.82
C LEU A 73 12.82 4.08 -11.36
N LEU A 74 11.85 3.83 -10.47
CA LEU A 74 10.47 3.55 -10.82
C LEU A 74 9.69 4.79 -11.26
N PHE A 75 10.04 5.97 -10.76
CA PHE A 75 9.30 7.20 -11.00
C PHE A 75 9.23 7.56 -12.49
N GLN A 76 10.23 7.17 -13.28
CA GLN A 76 10.21 7.34 -14.74
C GLN A 76 8.99 6.66 -15.40
N SER A 77 8.52 5.53 -14.84
CA SER A 77 7.34 4.83 -15.35
C SER A 77 6.02 5.55 -15.03
N LEU A 78 6.04 6.50 -14.08
CA LEU A 78 4.87 7.26 -13.65
C LEU A 78 4.72 8.61 -14.38
N GLN A 79 5.74 9.09 -15.10
CA GLN A 79 5.74 10.40 -15.77
C GLN A 79 4.60 10.60 -16.77
N ASN A 80 4.13 9.51 -17.40
CA ASN A 80 3.05 9.53 -18.39
C ASN A 80 1.72 8.99 -17.84
N LYS A 81 1.61 8.82 -16.52
CA LYS A 81 0.41 8.28 -15.87
C LYS A 81 -0.42 9.38 -15.23
N ASP A 82 -1.73 9.16 -15.16
CA ASP A 82 -2.62 10.01 -14.41
C ASP A 82 -2.55 9.65 -12.92
N LEU A 83 -1.94 10.54 -12.13
CA LEU A 83 -1.85 10.40 -10.67
C LEU A 83 -2.97 11.13 -9.93
N SER A 84 -3.99 11.66 -10.59
CA SER A 84 -5.03 12.50 -9.98
C SER A 84 -5.76 11.85 -8.80
N LEU A 85 -5.93 10.52 -8.82
CA LEU A 85 -6.54 9.75 -7.72
C LEU A 85 -5.63 9.59 -6.49
N ILE A 86 -4.35 9.91 -6.60
CA ILE A 86 -3.36 9.84 -5.50
C ILE A 86 -2.88 11.25 -5.14
N PHE A 87 -2.46 12.04 -6.13
CA PHE A 87 -1.96 13.41 -5.99
C PHE A 87 -2.76 14.36 -6.90
N PRO A 88 -3.89 14.92 -6.43
CA PRO A 88 -4.67 15.85 -7.23
C PRO A 88 -3.85 17.09 -7.60
N GLY A 89 -3.77 17.40 -8.89
CA GLY A 89 -3.06 18.57 -9.39
C GLY A 89 -1.54 18.41 -9.52
N LEU A 90 -0.98 17.22 -9.24
CA LEU A 90 0.41 16.92 -9.54
C LEU A 90 0.54 16.40 -10.97
N ASP A 91 1.32 17.09 -11.80
CA ASP A 91 1.73 16.57 -13.10
C ASP A 91 3.11 15.88 -12.96
N PRO A 92 3.19 14.55 -13.06
CA PRO A 92 4.44 13.82 -12.89
C PRO A 92 5.46 14.10 -14.01
N SER A 93 5.05 14.66 -15.15
CA SER A 93 5.96 15.07 -16.23
C SER A 93 6.83 16.28 -15.84
N LEU A 94 6.38 17.10 -14.90
CA LEU A 94 7.12 18.27 -14.42
C LEU A 94 8.24 17.92 -13.45
N LEU A 95 8.12 16.78 -12.75
CA LEU A 95 9.09 16.31 -11.76
C LEU A 95 10.33 15.74 -12.44
N LYS A 96 11.48 16.39 -12.21
CA LYS A 96 12.78 15.99 -12.76
C LYS A 96 13.80 15.70 -11.65
N PRO A 97 14.69 14.72 -11.83
CA PRO A 97 15.79 14.49 -10.91
C PRO A 97 16.74 15.70 -10.93
N ALA A 98 16.89 16.35 -9.78
CA ALA A 98 17.79 17.47 -9.56
C ALA A 98 18.73 17.14 -8.39
N LYS A 99 19.89 17.81 -8.34
CA LYS A 99 20.77 17.76 -7.17
C LYS A 99 20.46 18.94 -6.27
N ASN A 100 20.22 18.68 -5.00
CA ASN A 100 20.08 19.75 -4.02
C ASN A 100 21.44 20.43 -3.81
N ASN A 101 21.49 21.76 -3.98
CA ASN A 101 22.71 22.55 -3.86
C ASN A 101 23.27 22.59 -2.43
N GLU A 102 22.44 22.32 -1.42
CA GLU A 102 22.85 22.39 -0.01
C GLU A 102 23.53 21.09 0.47
N ASN A 103 22.98 19.93 0.09
CA ASN A 103 23.42 18.63 0.62
C ASN A 103 23.98 17.67 -0.45
N GLY A 104 23.89 18.03 -1.74
CA GLY A 104 24.33 17.18 -2.85
C GLY A 104 23.46 15.95 -3.13
N GLN A 105 22.39 15.76 -2.35
CA GLN A 105 21.43 14.66 -2.50
C GLN A 105 20.58 14.83 -3.76
N ILE A 106 20.21 13.71 -4.38
CA ILE A 106 19.30 13.70 -5.53
C ILE A 106 17.88 13.85 -5.01
N VAL A 107 17.11 14.75 -5.59
CA VAL A 107 15.70 15.02 -5.25
C VAL A 107 14.86 15.08 -6.54
N LEU A 108 13.56 14.84 -6.46
CA LEU A 108 12.65 15.22 -7.55
C LEU A 108 12.19 16.65 -7.34
N TRP A 109 12.38 17.49 -8.34
CA TRP A 109 12.00 18.89 -8.30
C TRP A 109 11.06 19.24 -9.44
N ASP A 110 9.97 19.92 -9.08
CA ASP A 110 9.07 20.60 -9.99
C ASP A 110 9.28 22.13 -9.85
N ALA A 111 9.71 22.74 -10.95
CA ALA A 111 10.00 24.17 -11.01
C ALA A 111 8.72 25.04 -11.07
N GLU A 112 7.60 24.49 -11.55
CA GLU A 112 6.36 25.26 -11.76
C GLU A 112 5.56 25.38 -10.47
N ASN A 113 5.39 24.26 -9.75
CA ASN A 113 4.61 24.22 -8.52
C ASN A 113 5.46 24.33 -7.25
N GLY A 114 6.80 24.37 -7.38
CA GLY A 114 7.72 24.43 -6.25
C GLY A 114 7.75 23.16 -5.39
N ILE A 115 7.31 22.03 -5.95
CA ILE A 115 7.26 20.75 -5.24
C ILE A 115 8.66 20.13 -5.24
N VAL A 116 9.16 19.81 -4.05
CA VAL A 116 10.42 19.08 -3.84
C VAL A 116 10.08 17.79 -3.12
N ILE A 117 10.49 16.66 -3.69
CA ILE A 117 10.37 15.35 -3.05
C ILE A 117 11.79 14.86 -2.73
N ASP A 118 12.14 14.93 -1.45
CA ASP A 118 13.33 14.31 -0.90
C ASP A 118 13.01 12.94 -0.28
N GLU A 119 14.02 12.30 0.31
CA GLU A 119 13.85 10.99 0.95
C GLU A 119 12.88 11.05 2.14
N LEU A 120 12.83 12.17 2.87
CA LEU A 120 11.93 12.32 4.02
C LEU A 120 10.47 12.41 3.58
N ILE A 121 10.18 13.29 2.62
CA ILE A 121 8.85 13.46 2.02
C ILE A 121 8.41 12.17 1.34
N TYR A 122 9.31 11.48 0.65
CA TYR A 122 9.01 10.16 0.07
C TYR A 122 8.59 9.14 1.15
N ASN A 123 9.30 9.07 2.28
CA ASN A 123 8.94 8.18 3.38
C ASN A 123 7.57 8.54 3.99
N GLU A 124 7.26 9.84 4.13
CA GLU A 124 5.94 10.30 4.60
C GLU A 124 4.81 9.91 3.63
N ILE A 125 5.05 10.05 2.32
CA ILE A 125 4.11 9.59 1.27
C ILE A 125 3.87 8.09 1.40
N CYS A 126 4.94 7.30 1.50
CA CYS A 126 4.85 5.86 1.65
C CYS A 126 4.05 5.46 2.88
N ASP A 127 4.31 6.08 4.02
CA ASP A 127 3.65 5.79 5.27
C ASP A 127 2.17 6.18 5.24
N ALA A 128 1.83 7.31 4.60
CA ALA A 128 0.46 7.72 4.39
C ALA A 128 -0.30 6.73 3.50
N LEU A 129 0.26 6.34 2.35
CA LEU A 129 -0.34 5.36 1.45
C LEU A 129 -0.52 3.99 2.13
N ARG A 130 0.50 3.52 2.86
CA ARG A 130 0.43 2.26 3.61
C ARG A 130 -0.66 2.29 4.68
N LYS A 131 -0.86 3.43 5.36
CA LYS A 131 -1.96 3.62 6.33
C LYS A 131 -3.33 3.62 5.65
N ILE A 132 -3.48 4.30 4.51
CA ILE A 132 -4.74 4.38 3.75
C ILE A 132 -5.15 3.01 3.22
N HIS A 133 -4.20 2.29 2.62
CA HIS A 133 -4.43 0.99 1.99
C HIS A 133 -4.27 -0.19 2.92
N PHE A 134 -3.87 0.06 4.17
CA PHE A 134 -3.61 -0.99 5.13
C PHE A 134 -2.62 -2.03 4.59
N THR A 135 -1.51 -1.56 4.03
CA THR A 135 -0.41 -2.39 3.54
C THR A 135 0.80 -2.24 4.46
N GLU A 136 1.62 -3.29 4.54
CA GLU A 136 2.81 -3.31 5.38
C GLU A 136 4.07 -3.37 4.53
N LYS A 137 5.12 -2.66 4.96
CA LYS A 137 6.44 -2.81 4.36
C LYS A 137 6.97 -4.20 4.68
N PRO A 138 7.44 -5.00 3.71
CA PRO A 138 8.03 -6.30 3.99
C PRO A 138 9.27 -6.14 4.88
N LYS A 139 9.34 -6.96 5.93
CA LYS A 139 10.46 -7.00 6.86
C LYS A 139 11.19 -8.34 6.70
N TYR A 140 11.93 -8.49 5.61
CA TYR A 140 12.70 -9.71 5.39
C TYR A 140 14.09 -9.39 4.83
N LYS A 141 15.10 -10.02 5.42
CA LYS A 141 16.48 -10.03 4.92
C LYS A 141 16.92 -11.47 4.80
N ALA A 142 17.61 -11.82 3.72
CA ALA A 142 18.15 -13.16 3.58
C ALA A 142 19.33 -13.32 4.56
N GLY A 143 19.41 -14.45 5.26
CA GLY A 143 20.53 -14.69 6.17
C GLY A 143 21.85 -14.95 5.43
N ASN A 144 21.77 -15.63 4.27
CA ASN A 144 22.92 -16.15 3.52
C ASN A 144 22.68 -16.02 2.01
N LYS A 145 23.77 -16.07 1.21
CA LYS A 145 23.71 -15.95 -0.26
C LYS A 145 22.85 -17.04 -0.93
N GLU A 146 22.98 -18.29 -0.53
CA GLU A 146 22.18 -19.40 -1.08
C GLU A 146 20.69 -19.21 -0.80
N ALA A 147 20.33 -18.75 0.41
CA ALA A 147 18.96 -18.46 0.78
C ALA A 147 18.37 -17.31 -0.06
N LYS A 148 19.21 -16.33 -0.41
CA LYS A 148 18.84 -15.20 -1.28
C LYS A 148 18.55 -15.65 -2.71
N GLU A 149 19.44 -16.43 -3.30
CA GLU A 149 19.25 -16.99 -4.66
C GLU A 149 17.98 -17.85 -4.71
N PHE A 150 17.80 -18.74 -3.73
CA PHE A 150 16.57 -19.54 -3.62
C PHE A 150 15.31 -18.69 -3.51
N LEU A 151 15.35 -17.60 -2.73
CA LEU A 151 14.24 -16.69 -2.56
C LEU A 151 13.86 -16.00 -3.89
N ILE A 152 14.85 -15.52 -4.65
CA ILE A 152 14.67 -14.87 -5.95
C ILE A 152 14.04 -15.87 -6.93
N GLU A 153 14.59 -17.08 -7.05
CA GLU A 153 14.06 -18.10 -7.94
C GLU A 153 12.62 -18.50 -7.59
N ARG A 154 12.34 -18.71 -6.30
CA ARG A 154 10.99 -19.01 -5.81
C ARG A 154 10.02 -17.89 -6.15
N THR A 155 10.44 -16.63 -6.01
CA THR A 155 9.62 -15.45 -6.32
C THR A 155 9.38 -15.31 -7.83
N ARG A 156 10.41 -15.53 -8.66
CA ARG A 156 10.32 -15.57 -10.13
C ARG A 156 9.33 -16.65 -10.59
N LEU A 157 9.34 -17.84 -9.97
CA LEU A 157 8.36 -18.89 -10.24
C LEU A 157 6.92 -18.48 -9.85
N LYS A 158 6.73 -17.81 -8.71
CA LYS A 158 5.42 -17.28 -8.30
C LYS A 158 4.90 -16.24 -9.30
N GLN A 159 5.74 -15.28 -9.70
CA GLN A 159 5.38 -14.26 -10.69
C GLN A 159 4.98 -14.91 -12.04
N LYS A 160 5.75 -15.89 -12.53
CA LYS A 160 5.42 -16.65 -13.76
C LYS A 160 4.07 -17.38 -13.66
N ARG A 161 3.71 -17.90 -12.49
CA ARG A 161 2.40 -18.54 -12.28
C ARG A 161 1.27 -17.52 -12.24
N GLN A 162 1.50 -16.35 -11.66
CA GLN A 162 0.51 -15.28 -11.56
C GLN A 162 0.28 -14.61 -12.91
N ALA A 163 1.31 -14.43 -13.73
CA ALA A 163 1.21 -13.86 -15.08
C ALA A 163 0.34 -14.69 -16.03
N LYS A 164 0.14 -15.99 -15.74
CA LYS A 164 -0.76 -16.88 -16.51
C LYS A 164 -2.22 -16.77 -16.10
N LYS A 165 -2.53 -16.17 -14.95
CA LYS A 165 -3.90 -16.05 -14.46
C LYS A 165 -4.56 -14.84 -15.13
N PRO A 166 -5.86 -14.94 -15.50
CA PRO A 166 -6.59 -13.78 -15.95
C PRO A 166 -6.62 -12.72 -14.84
N TYR A 167 -6.61 -11.46 -15.23
CA TYR A 167 -6.81 -10.37 -14.29
C TYR A 167 -8.23 -10.46 -13.72
N ARG A 168 -8.34 -10.19 -12.41
CA ARG A 168 -9.61 -10.09 -11.69
C ARG A 168 -9.46 -8.93 -10.71
N SER A 169 -10.45 -8.03 -10.70
CA SER A 169 -10.42 -6.90 -9.78
C SER A 169 -10.49 -7.41 -8.35
N PHE A 170 -9.43 -7.12 -7.59
CA PHE A 170 -9.37 -7.43 -6.17
C PHE A 170 -10.40 -6.63 -5.38
N LEU A 171 -10.63 -5.37 -5.78
CA LEU A 171 -11.56 -4.48 -5.09
C LEU A 171 -13.00 -4.90 -5.35
N GLU A 172 -13.38 -5.26 -6.59
CA GLU A 172 -14.72 -5.79 -6.88
C GLU A 172 -15.00 -7.07 -6.09
N ASP A 173 -14.04 -8.00 -6.04
CA ASP A 173 -14.18 -9.24 -5.28
C ASP A 173 -14.38 -8.98 -3.79
N LEU A 174 -13.65 -8.02 -3.23
CA LEU A 174 -13.84 -7.59 -1.85
C LEU A 174 -15.21 -6.94 -1.65
N VAL A 175 -15.65 -6.06 -2.54
CA VAL A 175 -16.97 -5.41 -2.43
C VAL A 175 -18.08 -6.47 -2.44
N VAL A 176 -18.02 -7.43 -3.37
CA VAL A 176 -18.99 -8.54 -3.43
C VAL A 176 -18.95 -9.38 -2.16
N ALA A 177 -17.76 -9.73 -1.65
CA ALA A 177 -17.65 -10.50 -0.42
C ALA A 177 -18.23 -9.74 0.78
N MET A 178 -17.92 -8.45 0.92
CA MET A 178 -18.37 -7.64 2.04
C MET A 178 -19.87 -7.39 2.02
N VAL A 179 -20.44 -7.00 0.88
CA VAL A 179 -21.90 -6.74 0.77
C VAL A 179 -22.73 -7.99 1.07
N ASN A 180 -22.20 -9.19 0.82
CA ASN A 180 -22.87 -10.45 1.14
C ASN A 180 -22.56 -11.01 2.54
N THR A 181 -21.77 -10.30 3.35
CA THR A 181 -21.43 -10.70 4.72
C THR A 181 -22.43 -10.11 5.72
N GLU A 182 -22.96 -10.91 6.65
CA GLU A 182 -24.03 -10.50 7.59
C GLU A 182 -23.64 -9.30 8.47
N GLU A 183 -22.37 -9.16 8.83
CA GLU A 183 -21.88 -8.08 9.68
C GLU A 183 -21.65 -6.75 8.94
N PHE A 184 -21.68 -6.76 7.61
CA PHE A 184 -21.46 -5.56 6.81
C PHE A 184 -22.77 -4.79 6.62
N LYS A 185 -22.76 -3.54 7.05
CA LYS A 185 -23.99 -2.73 7.16
C LYS A 185 -24.39 -2.00 5.88
N TYR A 186 -23.50 -1.95 4.90
CA TYR A 186 -23.65 -1.10 3.71
C TYR A 186 -24.07 -1.94 2.50
N ASN A 187 -24.92 -1.37 1.64
CA ASN A 187 -25.25 -1.95 0.34
C ASN A 187 -24.23 -1.53 -0.74
N TYR A 188 -24.42 -1.96 -1.99
CA TYR A 188 -23.54 -1.60 -3.10
C TYR A 188 -23.41 -0.09 -3.28
N GLU A 189 -24.52 0.64 -3.34
CA GLU A 189 -24.54 2.10 -3.56
C GLU A 189 -23.77 2.83 -2.45
N GLN A 190 -24.06 2.52 -1.19
CA GLN A 190 -23.39 3.11 -0.03
C GLN A 190 -21.91 2.75 0.01
N THR A 191 -21.54 1.53 -0.43
CA THR A 191 -20.14 1.09 -0.47
C THR A 191 -19.33 1.90 -1.47
N MET A 192 -19.92 2.32 -2.59
CA MET A 192 -19.24 3.16 -3.58
C MET A 192 -18.87 4.54 -3.02
N ASP A 193 -19.64 5.07 -2.06
CA ASP A 193 -19.38 6.37 -1.42
C ASP A 193 -18.33 6.32 -0.30
N LEU A 194 -18.02 5.13 0.21
CA LEU A 194 -17.01 4.94 1.26
C LEU A 194 -15.62 5.25 0.71
N THR A 195 -14.81 5.94 1.51
CA THR A 195 -13.38 6.07 1.20
C THR A 195 -12.71 4.69 1.26
N ILE A 196 -11.64 4.50 0.48
CA ILE A 196 -10.90 3.23 0.49
C ILE A 196 -10.38 2.88 1.89
N TYR A 197 -10.04 3.89 2.69
CA TYR A 197 -9.67 3.72 4.09
C TYR A 197 -10.83 3.19 4.94
N GLN A 198 -12.03 3.80 4.85
CA GLN A 198 -13.22 3.34 5.57
C GLN A 198 -13.61 1.91 5.19
N PHE A 199 -13.55 1.60 3.90
CA PHE A 199 -13.85 0.27 3.38
C PHE A 199 -12.86 -0.76 3.94
N ASN A 200 -11.56 -0.53 3.80
CA ASN A 200 -10.53 -1.44 4.31
C ASN A 200 -10.54 -1.58 5.84
N ALA A 201 -10.84 -0.51 6.57
CA ALA A 201 -11.01 -0.55 8.02
C ALA A 201 -12.19 -1.47 8.39
N SER A 202 -13.31 -1.37 7.67
CA SER A 202 -14.48 -2.22 7.86
C SER A 202 -14.18 -3.69 7.55
N VAL A 203 -13.48 -3.95 6.44
CA VAL A 203 -13.02 -5.31 6.05
C VAL A 203 -12.18 -5.92 7.16
N ARG A 204 -11.13 -5.23 7.61
CA ARG A 204 -10.22 -5.72 8.66
C ARG A 204 -10.95 -5.96 9.98
N GLN A 205 -11.84 -5.05 10.37
CA GLN A 205 -12.57 -5.19 11.63
C GLN A 205 -13.53 -6.38 11.60
N ILE A 206 -14.20 -6.63 10.46
CA ILE A 206 -15.08 -7.79 10.29
C ILE A 206 -14.27 -9.09 10.30
N GLN A 207 -13.17 -9.17 9.54
CA GLN A 207 -12.27 -10.33 9.57
C GLN A 207 -11.76 -10.63 10.98
N ARG A 208 -11.33 -9.59 11.71
CA ARG A 208 -10.85 -9.73 13.09
C ARG A 208 -11.95 -10.23 14.04
N LYS A 209 -13.17 -9.71 13.90
CA LYS A 209 -14.32 -10.16 14.71
C LYS A 209 -14.68 -11.62 14.42
N ILE A 210 -14.73 -12.02 13.15
CA ILE A 210 -15.00 -13.41 12.75
C ILE A 210 -13.92 -14.35 13.33
N ASN A 211 -12.64 -13.99 13.17
CA ASN A 211 -11.54 -14.76 13.73
C ASN A 211 -11.63 -14.86 15.26
N TYR A 212 -11.91 -13.74 15.94
CA TYR A 212 -12.12 -13.72 17.38
C TYR A 212 -13.26 -14.67 17.82
N ASN A 213 -14.39 -14.65 17.13
CA ASN A 213 -15.53 -15.54 17.44
C ASN A 213 -15.15 -17.02 17.27
N HIS A 214 -14.41 -17.37 16.21
CA HIS A 214 -13.92 -18.73 16.00
C HIS A 214 -12.92 -19.17 17.07
N VAL A 215 -11.96 -18.29 17.41
CA VAL A 215 -10.98 -18.54 18.46
C VAL A 215 -11.67 -18.71 19.81
N MET A 216 -12.59 -17.83 20.19
CA MET A 216 -13.36 -17.93 21.43
C MET A 216 -14.20 -19.19 21.49
N SER A 217 -14.83 -19.58 20.38
CA SER A 217 -15.57 -20.84 20.29
C SER A 217 -14.63 -22.03 20.51
N GLY A 218 -13.46 -22.05 19.85
CA GLY A 218 -12.47 -23.11 20.03
C GLY A 218 -11.90 -23.17 21.47
N CYS A 219 -11.70 -22.01 22.10
CA CYS A 219 -11.32 -21.92 23.51
C CYS A 219 -12.41 -22.51 24.41
N TYR A 220 -13.67 -22.15 24.17
CA TYR A 220 -14.82 -22.65 24.93
C TYR A 220 -15.01 -24.16 24.79
N PHE A 221 -14.84 -24.71 23.59
CA PHE A 221 -14.93 -26.16 23.32
C PHE A 221 -13.65 -26.93 23.67
N GLY A 222 -12.60 -26.26 24.14
CA GLY A 222 -11.33 -26.89 24.52
C GLY A 222 -10.50 -27.44 23.34
N THR A 223 -10.79 -27.02 22.11
CA THR A 223 -10.07 -27.46 20.90
C THR A 223 -8.82 -26.62 20.60
N VAL A 224 -8.66 -25.48 21.28
CA VAL A 224 -7.52 -24.57 21.12
C VAL A 224 -6.84 -24.32 22.46
N ASP A 225 -5.51 -24.39 22.46
CA ASP A 225 -4.68 -24.10 23.64
C ASP A 225 -4.50 -22.59 23.80
N ILE A 226 -5.29 -21.98 24.69
CA ILE A 226 -5.28 -20.54 24.99
C ILE A 226 -3.87 -20.03 25.32
N LYS A 227 -3.02 -20.85 25.94
CA LYS A 227 -1.67 -20.43 26.35
C LYS A 227 -0.73 -20.17 25.17
N LYS A 228 -1.07 -20.68 23.98
CA LYS A 228 -0.29 -20.50 22.75
C LYS A 228 -0.84 -19.42 21.83
N ILE A 229 -1.98 -18.82 22.18
CA ILE A 229 -2.64 -17.77 21.38
C ILE A 229 -2.09 -16.41 21.80
N ASP A 230 -1.82 -15.54 20.81
CA ASP A 230 -1.46 -14.15 21.06
C ASP A 230 -2.64 -13.42 21.73
N GLN A 231 -2.38 -12.68 22.81
CA GLN A 231 -3.40 -11.90 23.52
C GLN A 231 -4.13 -10.91 22.59
N ARG A 232 -3.50 -10.47 21.50
CA ARG A 232 -4.12 -9.60 20.49
C ARG A 232 -5.30 -10.25 19.78
N GLU A 233 -5.27 -11.58 19.60
CA GLU A 233 -6.34 -12.36 18.99
C GLU A 233 -7.53 -12.57 19.95
N LEU A 234 -7.33 -12.35 21.24
CA LEU A 234 -8.37 -12.38 22.28
C LEU A 234 -9.11 -11.04 22.42
N ASN A 235 -8.79 -10.04 21.58
CA ASN A 235 -9.51 -8.77 21.53
C ASN A 235 -10.00 -8.49 20.12
N TRP A 236 -11.31 -8.29 20.00
CA TRP A 236 -11.97 -8.00 18.73
C TRP A 236 -11.90 -6.52 18.33
N LEU A 237 -11.63 -5.60 19.26
CA LEU A 237 -11.42 -4.18 18.95
C LEU A 237 -9.98 -3.94 18.47
N THR A 238 -9.83 -3.03 17.50
CA THR A 238 -8.52 -2.57 17.06
C THR A 238 -7.88 -1.78 18.20
N GLN A 239 -6.85 -2.34 18.84
CA GLN A 239 -5.87 -1.58 19.59
C GLN A 239 -4.79 -1.19 18.58
N GLU A 240 -4.68 0.10 18.27
CA GLU A 240 -3.52 0.67 17.57
C GLU A 240 -2.26 0.53 18.45
#